data_AF-A0A950D3H3-F1
#
_entry.id   AF-A0A950D3H3-F1
#
_cell.length_a   1.000
_cell.length_b   1.000
_cell.length_c   1.000
_cell.angle_alpha   90.00
_cell.angle_beta   90.00
_cell.angle_gamma   90.00
#
_symmetry.space_group_name_H-M   'P 1'
#
loop_
_entity.id
_entity.type
_entity.pdbx_description
1 polymer ?
#
loop_
_entity_poly.entity_id
_entity_poly.type
_entity_poly.pdbx_seq_one_letter_code
_entity_poly.pdbx_strand_id
1 'polypeptide(L)'
;MRALCASIITAGALIGLGLTALGLGVRYQDVVAADPAKIVYVRFVHLDTALMLILVVLLATVVIGLGATFLGLAYHHERRHYERHRGQAGETLSSRVGA
;
A
#
# COMPACT_ATOMS: atom_id res chain seq x y z
N MET A 1 -5.95 -14.64 6.80
CA MET A 1 -4.55 -14.85 6.39
C MET A 1 -4.16 -13.99 5.18
N ARG A 2 -4.93 -13.94 4.08
CA ARG A 2 -4.56 -13.19 2.86
C ARG A 2 -4.40 -11.67 3.02
N ALA A 3 -5.26 -11.03 3.81
CA ALA A 3 -5.19 -9.57 4.04
C ALA A 3 -3.88 -9.14 4.74
N LEU A 4 -3.33 -9.97 5.64
CA LEU A 4 -2.09 -9.66 6.37
C LEU A 4 -0.86 -9.67 5.45
N CYS A 5 -0.81 -10.58 4.48
CA CYS A 5 0.30 -10.65 3.52
C CYS A 5 0.32 -9.41 2.62
N ALA A 6 -0.83 -8.99 2.10
CA ALA A 6 -0.93 -7.79 1.26
C ALA A 6 -0.54 -6.52 2.04
N SER A 7 -0.95 -6.38 3.30
CA SER A 7 -0.54 -5.23 4.12
C SER A 7 0.96 -5.17 4.38
N ILE A 8 1.63 -6.32 4.51
CA ILE A 8 3.09 -6.38 4.69
C ILE A 8 3.80 -5.95 3.41
N ILE A 9 3.30 -6.35 2.23
CA ILE A 9 3.84 -5.91 0.93
C ILE A 9 3.73 -4.39 0.81
N THR A 10 2.57 -3.81 1.14
CA THR A 10 2.37 -2.35 1.12
C THR A 10 3.31 -1.64 2.08
N ALA A 11 3.49 -2.17 3.30
CA ALA A 11 4.41 -1.59 4.28
C ALA A 11 5.87 -1.60 3.77
N GLY A 12 6.33 -2.72 3.21
CA GLY A 12 7.66 -2.82 2.61
C GLY A 12 7.86 -1.84 1.44
N ALA A 13 6.85 -1.70 0.58
CA ALA A 13 6.90 -0.79 -0.56
C ALA A 13 6.96 0.69 -0.11
N LEU A 14 6.21 1.08 0.93
CA LEU A 14 6.27 2.42 1.51
C LEU A 14 7.64 2.73 2.13
N ILE A 15 8.23 1.77 2.83
CA ILE A 15 9.59 1.90 3.38
C ILE A 15 10.60 2.09 2.25
N GLY A 16 10.53 1.26 1.20
CA GLY A 16 11.39 1.39 0.03
C GLY A 16 11.23 2.73 -0.68
N LEU A 17 10.00 3.23 -0.80
CA LEU A 17 9.70 4.51 -1.43
C LEU A 17 10.26 5.68 -0.61
N GLY A 18 10.15 5.61 0.72
CA GLY A 18 10.79 6.58 1.64
C GLY A 18 12.32 6.58 1.53
N LEU A 19 12.95 5.40 1.52
CA LEU A 19 14.40 5.29 1.33
C LEU A 19 14.85 5.81 -0.04
N THR A 20 14.06 5.58 -1.09
CA THR A 20 14.32 6.11 -2.44
C THR A 20 14.24 7.63 -2.46
N ALA A 21 13.27 8.23 -1.76
CA ALA A 21 13.16 9.69 -1.62
C ALA A 21 14.36 10.30 -0.87
N LEU A 22 14.87 9.63 0.16
CA LEU A 22 16.10 10.04 0.83
C LEU A 22 17.32 9.91 -0.09
N GLY A 23 17.44 8.81 -0.82
CA GLY A 23 18.51 8.61 -1.80
C GLY A 23 18.53 9.67 -2.89
N LEU A 24 17.35 10.06 -3.39
CA LEU A 24 17.15 11.20 -4.29
C LEU A 24 17.70 12.50 -3.70
N GLY A 25 17.27 12.84 -2.48
CA GLY A 25 17.70 14.06 -1.80
C GLY A 25 19.22 14.10 -1.62
N VAL A 26 19.81 13.01 -1.13
CA VAL A 26 21.26 12.90 -0.90
C VAL A 26 22.05 12.91 -2.22
N ARG A 27 21.51 12.34 -3.31
CA ARG A 27 22.22 12.28 -4.59
C ARG A 27 22.25 13.63 -5.31
N TYR A 28 21.16 14.38 -5.25
CA TYR A 28 21.02 15.65 -5.97
C TYR A 28 21.23 16.90 -5.09
N GLN A 29 21.59 16.73 -3.81
CA GLN A 29 21.92 17.86 -2.91
C GLN A 29 23.05 18.73 -3.46
N ASP A 30 24.07 18.13 -4.10
CA ASP A 30 25.23 18.87 -4.62
C ASP A 30 24.85 19.77 -5.80
N VAL A 31 23.87 19.36 -6.61
CA VAL A 31 23.36 20.15 -7.74
C VAL A 31 22.62 21.39 -7.24
N VAL A 32 21.94 21.28 -6.10
CA VAL A 32 21.26 22.41 -5.44
C VAL A 32 22.28 23.30 -4.72
N ALA A 33 23.32 22.72 -4.13
CA ALA A 33 24.37 23.46 -3.43
C ALA A 33 25.28 24.26 -4.38
N ALA A 34 25.43 23.84 -5.63
CA ALA A 34 26.24 24.53 -6.63
C ALA A 34 25.71 25.92 -7.03
N ASP A 35 24.40 26.15 -6.95
CA ASP A 35 23.78 27.41 -7.39
C ASP A 35 22.58 27.79 -6.48
N PRO A 36 22.83 28.28 -5.25
CA PRO A 36 21.77 28.52 -4.25
C PRO A 36 20.79 29.64 -4.64
N ALA A 37 21.14 30.48 -5.62
CA ALA A 37 20.27 31.55 -6.13
C ALA A 37 19.28 31.06 -7.21
N LYS A 38 19.42 29.83 -7.71
CA LYS A 38 18.62 29.30 -8.83
C LYS A 38 17.89 28.03 -8.41
N ILE A 39 16.58 27.98 -8.61
CA ILE A 39 15.81 26.75 -8.39
C ILE A 39 16.14 25.79 -9.54
N VAL A 40 17.09 24.87 -9.30
CA VAL A 40 17.47 23.84 -10.27
C VAL A 40 16.51 22.67 -10.17
N TYR A 41 15.57 22.58 -11.10
CA TYR A 41 14.69 21.41 -11.24
C TYR A 41 15.39 20.32 -12.03
N VAL A 42 15.65 19.17 -11.39
CA VAL A 42 16.11 17.98 -12.09
C VAL A 42 14.91 17.33 -12.77
N ARG A 43 14.91 17.32 -14.11
CA ARG A 43 13.87 16.67 -14.90
C ARG A 43 13.91 15.17 -14.65
N PHE A 44 12.75 14.55 -14.50
CA PHE A 44 12.61 13.11 -14.19
C PHE A 44 13.35 12.17 -15.17
N VAL A 45 13.49 12.58 -16.43
CA VAL A 45 14.24 11.83 -17.46
C VAL A 45 15.77 11.90 -17.28
N HIS A 46 16.28 12.89 -16.56
CA HIS A 46 17.71 13.01 -16.24
C HIS A 46 18.08 12.28 -14.94
N LEU A 47 17.12 11.59 -14.33
CA LEU A 47 17.37 10.78 -13.16
C LEU A 47 18.18 9.53 -13.54
N ASP A 48 19.07 9.09 -12.65
CA ASP A 48 19.79 7.84 -12.84
C ASP A 48 18.79 6.70 -13.15
N THR A 49 19.03 5.94 -14.23
CA THR A 49 18.09 4.93 -14.74
C THR A 49 17.67 3.93 -13.65
N ALA A 50 18.60 3.53 -12.78
CA ALA A 50 18.33 2.64 -11.66
C ALA A 50 17.37 3.26 -10.63
N LEU A 51 17.53 4.55 -10.35
CA LEU A 51 16.69 5.29 -9.39
C LEU A 51 15.28 5.53 -9.95
N MET A 52 15.19 5.78 -11.26
CA MET A 52 13.91 5.88 -11.96
C MET A 52 13.16 4.53 -11.93
N LEU A 53 13.86 3.42 -12.23
CA LEU A 53 13.27 2.09 -12.22
C LEU A 53 12.75 1.71 -10.83
N ILE A 54 13.55 1.90 -9.78
CA ILE A 54 13.13 1.51 -8.43
C ILE A 54 11.94 2.36 -7.96
N LEU A 55 11.89 3.65 -8.30
CA LEU A 55 10.76 4.52 -7.97
C LEU A 55 9.47 4.05 -8.66
N VAL A 56 9.52 3.72 -9.95
CA VAL A 56 8.35 3.23 -10.70
C VAL A 56 7.89 1.87 -10.16
N VAL A 57 8.81 0.95 -9.88
CA VAL A 57 8.49 -0.38 -9.35
C VAL A 57 7.90 -0.28 -7.94
N LEU A 58 8.46 0.57 -7.08
CA LEU A 58 7.92 0.81 -5.73
C LEU A 58 6.54 1.46 -5.78
N LEU A 59 6.32 2.42 -6.68
CA LEU A 59 5.02 3.04 -6.85
C LEU A 59 3.97 2.02 -7.33
N ALA A 60 4.31 1.20 -8.32
CA ALA A 60 3.42 0.15 -8.83
C ALA A 60 3.09 -0.90 -7.75
N THR A 61 4.09 -1.31 -6.96
CA THR A 61 3.88 -2.27 -5.86
C THR A 61 3.05 -1.67 -4.73
N VAL A 62 3.18 -0.38 -4.41
CA VAL A 62 2.28 0.32 -3.47
C VAL A 62 0.83 0.26 -3.96
N VAL A 63 0.57 0.57 -5.24
CA VAL A 63 -0.78 0.54 -5.82
C VAL A 63 -1.38 -0.87 -5.76
N ILE A 64 -0.61 -1.88 -6.16
CA ILE A 64 -1.05 -3.28 -6.14
C ILE A 64 -1.29 -3.74 -4.69
N GLY A 65 -0.40 -3.40 -3.76
CA GLY A 65 -0.50 -3.75 -2.34
C GLY A 65 -1.71 -3.12 -1.67
N LEU A 66 -1.98 -1.84 -1.94
CA LEU A 66 -3.18 -1.14 -1.46
C LEU A 66 -4.46 -1.77 -2.01
N GLY A 67 -4.50 -2.04 -3.32
CA GLY A 67 -5.63 -2.71 -3.95
C GLY A 67 -5.91 -4.08 -3.33
N ALA A 68 -4.88 -4.91 -3.15
CA ALA A 68 -4.99 -6.23 -2.56
C ALA A 68 -5.40 -6.17 -1.06
N THR A 69 -4.90 -5.19 -0.32
CA THR A 69 -5.26 -4.98 1.10
C THR A 69 -6.73 -4.58 1.21
N PHE A 70 -7.18 -3.63 0.39
CA PHE A 70 -8.56 -3.18 0.37
C PHE A 70 -9.52 -4.32 0.00
N LEU A 71 -9.20 -5.07 -1.07
CA LEU A 71 -10.01 -6.21 -1.49
C LEU A 71 -10.05 -7.31 -0.42
N GLY A 72 -8.93 -7.54 0.27
CA GLY A 72 -8.85 -8.47 1.39
C GLY A 72 -9.72 -8.09 2.58
N LEU A 73 -9.82 -6.78 2.90
CA LEU A 73 -10.69 -6.27 3.96
C LEU A 73 -12.17 -6.30 3.55
N ALA A 74 -12.48 -5.91 2.31
CA ALA A 74 -13.84 -5.92 1.78
C ALA A 74 -14.44 -7.33 1.79
N TYR A 75 -13.70 -8.33 1.28
CA TYR A 75 -14.13 -9.73 1.29
C TYR A 75 -14.31 -10.27 2.72
N HIS A 76 -13.44 -9.86 3.65
CA HIS A 76 -13.57 -10.24 5.05
C HIS A 76 -14.82 -9.64 5.71
N HIS A 77 -15.18 -8.41 5.34
CA HIS A 77 -16.37 -7.74 5.84
C HIS A 77 -17.64 -8.44 5.33
N GLU A 78 -17.71 -8.75 4.04
CA GLU A 78 -18.86 -9.42 3.42
C GLU A 78 -19.08 -10.82 4.02
N ARG A 79 -18.00 -11.60 4.18
CA ARG A 79 -18.07 -12.93 4.81
C ARG A 79 -18.61 -12.86 6.25
N ARG A 80 -18.19 -11.87 7.04
CA ARG A 80 -18.67 -11.68 8.42
C ARG A 80 -20.15 -11.29 8.48
N HIS A 81 -20.66 -10.56 7.49
CA HIS A 81 -22.09 -10.27 7.41
C HIS A 81 -22.92 -11.55 7.18
N TYR A 82 -22.48 -12.42 6.28
CA TYR A 82 -23.16 -13.70 6.03
C TYR A 82 -23.17 -14.64 7.26
N GLU A 83 -22.09 -14.67 8.03
CA GLU A 83 -22.00 -15.50 9.25
C GLU A 83 -22.95 -15.00 10.36
N ARG A 84 -23.15 -13.68 10.51
CA ARG A 84 -24.10 -13.10 11.49
C ARG A 84 -25.56 -13.42 11.15
N HIS A 85 -25.94 -13.34 9.87
CA HIS A 85 -27.31 -13.65 9.44
C HIS A 85 -27.66 -15.14 9.55
N ARG A 86 -26.69 -16.04 9.30
CA ARG A 86 -26.90 -17.49 9.54
C ARG A 86 -26.96 -17.84 11.02
N GLY A 87 -26.19 -17.17 11.88
CA GLY A 87 -26.23 -17.37 13.33
C GLY A 87 -27.60 -17.04 13.94
N GLN A 88 -28.17 -15.89 13.57
CA GLN A 88 -29.50 -15.47 14.04
C GLN A 88 -30.64 -16.39 13.55
N ALA A 89 -30.53 -16.92 12.34
CA ALA A 89 -31.48 -17.90 11.82
C ALA A 89 -31.44 -19.23 12.59
N GLY A 90 -30.28 -19.63 13.12
CA GLY A 90 -30.14 -20.82 13.97
C GLY A 90 -30.71 -20.65 15.37
N GLU A 91 -30.47 -19.50 16.02
CA GLU A 91 -31.01 -19.17 17.35
C GLU A 91 -32.55 -19.09 17.35
N THR A 92 -33.13 -18.46 16.31
CA THR A 92 -34.59 -18.34 16.18
C THR A 92 -35.29 -19.68 15.93
N LEU A 93 -34.66 -20.62 15.22
CA LEU A 93 -35.17 -21.98 15.05
C LEU A 93 -35.09 -22.80 16.34
N SER A 94 -33.97 -22.71 17.07
CA SER A 94 -33.81 -23.39 18.37
C SER A 94 -34.83 -22.90 19.41
N SER A 95 -35.15 -21.60 19.41
CA SER A 95 -36.16 -21.02 20.30
C SER A 95 -37.59 -21.47 19.96
N ARG A 96 -37.90 -21.80 18.69
CA ARG A 96 -39.23 -22.27 18.27
C ARG A 96 -39.45 -23.77 18.47
N VAL A 97 -38.39 -24.57 18.50
CA VAL A 97 -38.49 -26.03 18.71
C VAL A 97 -38.55 -26.40 20.19
N GLY A 98 -38.15 -25.48 21.09
CA GLY A 98 -38.17 -25.69 22.55
C GLY A 98 -39.45 -25.21 23.27
N ALA A 99 -40.48 -24.77 22.55
CA ALA A 99 -41.79 -24.35 23.08
C ALA A 99 -42.89 -25.28 22.56
#